data_AF-A0A1H1NQW2-F1
#
_entry.id   AF-A0A1H1NQW2-F1
#
_cell.length_a   1.000
_cell.length_b   1.000
_cell.length_c   1.000
_cell.angle_alpha   90.00
_cell.angle_beta   90.00
_cell.angle_gamma   90.00
#
_symmetry.space_group_name_H-M   'P 1'
#
loop_
_entity.id
_entity.type
_entity.pdbx_description
1 polymer ?
#
loop_
_entity_poly.entity_id
_entity_poly.type
_entity_poly.pdbx_seq_one_letter_code
_entity_poly.pdbx_strand_id
1 'polypeptide(L)'
;MELDEYQRGALRTAAPRDKKNELLHLVLGLVGESGEIAEKFKKWVRDLDSDESRIDRVQIAQELGDVLWYVAVLADYLDLSLDDIATGNLAKLTSRQERGVLGGSGDNR
;
A
#
# COMPACT_ATOMS: atom_id res chain seq x y z
N MET A 1 11.29 -5.11 12.72
CA MET A 1 11.72 -4.35 11.55
C MET A 1 10.94 -3.06 11.59
N GLU A 2 11.66 -1.94 11.69
CA GLU A 2 11.05 -0.61 11.57
C GLU A 2 10.70 -0.35 10.09
N LEU A 3 9.74 0.55 9.78
CA LEU A 3 9.34 0.73 8.38
C LEU A 3 10.44 1.37 7.55
N ASP A 4 11.29 2.20 8.14
CA ASP A 4 12.46 2.72 7.43
C ASP A 4 13.50 1.61 7.17
N GLU A 5 13.57 0.57 8.01
CA GLU A 5 14.40 -0.61 7.72
C GLU A 5 13.85 -1.39 6.52
N TYR A 6 12.53 -1.55 6.46
CA TYR A 6 11.86 -2.12 5.28
C TYR A 6 12.12 -1.27 4.03
N GLN A 7 11.94 0.06 4.11
CA GLN A 7 12.14 0.99 2.99
C GLN A 7 13.57 0.88 2.45
N ARG A 8 14.59 0.94 3.31
CA ARG A 8 15.99 0.70 2.91
C ARG A 8 16.19 -0.66 2.27
N GLY A 9 15.46 -1.68 2.72
CA GLY A 9 15.44 -3.00 2.11
C GLY A 9 14.90 -3.02 0.69
N ALA A 10 13.75 -2.37 0.47
CA ALA A 10 13.08 -2.25 -0.81
C ALA A 10 13.93 -1.49 -1.84
N LEU A 11 14.62 -0.42 -1.41
CA LEU A 11 15.46 0.39 -2.28
C LEU A 11 16.64 -0.37 -2.90
N ARG A 12 17.09 -1.47 -2.30
CA ARG A 12 18.14 -2.32 -2.88
C ARG A 12 17.71 -2.99 -4.20
N THR A 13 16.41 -3.09 -4.45
CA THR A 13 15.86 -3.67 -5.69
C THR A 13 15.18 -2.63 -6.58
N ALA A 14 15.12 -1.37 -6.16
CA ALA A 14 14.54 -0.28 -6.92
C ALA A 14 15.46 0.16 -8.07
N ALA A 15 14.87 0.67 -9.14
CA ALA A 15 15.64 1.29 -10.20
C ALA A 15 16.21 2.66 -9.75
N PRO A 16 17.27 3.17 -10.39
CA PRO A 16 17.81 4.49 -10.08
C PRO A 16 16.76 5.60 -10.21
N ARG A 17 16.77 6.56 -9.28
CA ARG A 17 15.82 7.70 -9.24
C ARG A 17 15.85 8.55 -10.51
N ASP A 18 17.00 8.64 -11.17
CA ASP A 18 17.21 9.41 -12.41
C ASP A 18 16.81 8.64 -13.69
N LYS A 19 16.34 7.40 -13.57
CA LYS A 19 15.81 6.65 -14.70
C LYS A 19 14.61 7.37 -15.31
N LYS A 20 14.62 7.46 -16.64
CA LYS A 20 13.55 8.12 -17.40
C LYS A 20 12.18 7.53 -17.06
N ASN A 21 11.22 8.41 -16.74
CA ASN A 21 9.84 8.09 -16.37
C ASN A 21 9.66 7.27 -15.08
N GLU A 22 10.67 7.21 -14.20
CA GLU A 22 10.60 6.38 -12.98
C GLU A 22 9.43 6.76 -12.07
N LEU A 23 9.17 8.06 -11.83
CA LEU A 23 8.01 8.49 -11.04
C LEU A 23 6.68 7.94 -11.60
N LEU A 24 6.50 8.00 -12.92
CA LEU A 24 5.29 7.49 -13.56
C LEU A 24 5.22 5.96 -13.45
N HIS A 25 6.35 5.27 -13.59
CA HIS A 25 6.44 3.83 -13.38
C HIS A 25 6.00 3.44 -11.96
N LEU A 26 6.50 4.13 -10.93
CA LEU A 26 6.15 3.85 -9.54
C LEU A 26 4.65 4.09 -9.25
N VAL A 27 4.09 5.19 -9.76
CA VAL A 27 2.66 5.51 -9.57
C VAL A 27 1.77 4.51 -10.29
N LEU A 28 2.08 4.16 -11.54
CA LEU A 28 1.27 3.20 -12.30
C LEU A 28 1.45 1.77 -11.77
N GLY A 29 2.65 1.42 -11.31
CA GLY A 29 2.91 0.14 -10.65
C GLY A 29 2.08 -0.03 -9.39
N LEU A 30 2.08 0.98 -8.50
CA LEU A 30 1.23 0.99 -7.31
C LEU A 30 -0.25 0.74 -7.61
N VAL A 31 -0.78 1.39 -8.67
CA VAL A 31 -2.15 1.18 -9.14
C VAL A 31 -2.35 -0.23 -9.69
N GLY A 32 -1.37 -0.76 -10.43
CA GLY A 32 -1.36 -2.12 -10.96
C GLY A 32 -1.51 -3.16 -9.87
N GLU A 33 -0.63 -3.14 -8.87
CA GLU A 33 -0.64 -4.11 -7.76
C GLU A 33 -1.92 -3.99 -6.91
N SER A 34 -2.41 -2.77 -6.71
CA SER A 34 -3.72 -2.54 -6.07
C SER A 34 -4.86 -3.17 -6.88
N GLY A 35 -4.77 -3.12 -8.21
CA GLY A 35 -5.70 -3.77 -9.13
C GLY A 35 -5.62 -5.29 -9.08
N GLU A 36 -4.43 -5.86 -8.86
CA GLU A 36 -4.24 -7.31 -8.69
C GLU A 36 -4.98 -7.83 -7.47
N ILE A 37 -4.92 -7.11 -6.34
CA ILE A 37 -5.73 -7.40 -5.14
C ILE A 37 -7.22 -7.45 -5.52
N ALA A 38 -7.72 -6.43 -6.20
CA ALA A 38 -9.11 -6.37 -6.64
C ALA A 38 -9.49 -7.53 -7.56
N GLU A 39 -8.58 -7.95 -8.45
CA GLU A 39 -8.78 -9.10 -9.33
C GLU A 39 -8.91 -10.41 -8.56
N LYS A 40 -8.10 -10.64 -7.50
CA LYS A 40 -8.24 -11.82 -6.65
C LYS A 40 -9.61 -11.86 -5.96
N PHE A 41 -10.04 -10.74 -5.38
CA PHE A 41 -11.35 -10.66 -4.73
C PHE A 41 -12.51 -10.80 -5.73
N LYS A 42 -12.38 -10.24 -6.94
CA LYS A 42 -13.37 -10.44 -8.01
C LYS A 42 -13.53 -11.93 -8.35
N LYS A 43 -12.42 -12.67 -8.47
CA LYS A 43 -12.44 -14.13 -8.72
C LYS A 43 -13.04 -14.89 -7.53
N TRP A 44 -12.71 -14.49 -6.31
CA TRP A 44 -13.30 -15.07 -5.09
C TRP A 44 -14.82 -14.91 -5.06
N VAL A 45 -15.35 -13.73 -5.37
CA VAL A 45 -16.80 -13.53 -5.49
C VAL A 45 -17.39 -14.39 -6.60
N ARG A 46 -16.78 -14.42 -7.78
CA ARG A 46 -17.29 -15.13 -8.97
C ARG A 46 -17.29 -16.65 -8.81
N ASP A 47 -16.21 -17.21 -8.28
CA ASP A 47 -15.92 -18.66 -8.33
C ASP A 47 -16.13 -19.35 -6.99
N LEU A 48 -16.15 -18.60 -5.88
CA LEU A 48 -16.15 -19.12 -4.51
C LEU A 48 -17.34 -18.61 -3.68
N ASP A 49 -18.34 -17.98 -4.30
CA ASP A 49 -19.57 -17.47 -3.67
C ASP A 49 -19.32 -16.61 -2.42
N SER A 50 -18.22 -15.86 -2.44
CA SER A 50 -17.78 -15.07 -1.28
C SER A 50 -17.56 -15.88 0.01
N ASP A 51 -17.20 -17.16 -0.09
CA ASP A 51 -16.85 -18.01 1.06
C ASP A 51 -15.47 -17.62 1.60
N GLU A 52 -15.43 -16.93 2.75
CA GLU A 52 -14.20 -16.46 3.39
C GLU A 52 -13.20 -17.58 3.73
N SER A 53 -13.69 -18.82 3.94
CA SER A 53 -12.82 -19.97 4.22
C SER A 53 -11.98 -20.37 3.00
N ARG A 54 -12.36 -19.90 1.81
CA ARG A 54 -11.70 -20.20 0.54
C ARG A 54 -10.84 -19.05 0.01
N ILE A 55 -10.66 -17.98 0.78
CA ILE A 55 -9.77 -16.87 0.41
C ILE A 55 -8.33 -17.37 0.33
N ASP A 56 -7.69 -17.16 -0.82
CA ASP A 56 -6.26 -17.43 -1.00
C ASP A 56 -5.43 -16.32 -0.34
N ARG A 57 -5.22 -16.46 0.97
CA ARG A 57 -4.46 -15.51 1.79
C ARG A 57 -3.00 -15.40 1.36
N VAL A 58 -2.44 -16.45 0.75
CA VAL A 58 -1.04 -16.47 0.32
C VAL A 58 -0.87 -15.56 -0.88
N GLN A 59 -1.73 -15.69 -1.90
CA GLN A 59 -1.69 -14.78 -3.05
C GLN A 59 -2.01 -13.35 -2.65
N ILE A 60 -3.01 -13.12 -1.80
CA ILE A 60 -3.34 -11.76 -1.34
C ILE A 60 -2.16 -11.13 -0.58
N ALA A 61 -1.45 -11.90 0.25
CA ALA A 61 -0.27 -11.39 0.94
C ALA A 61 0.87 -11.01 -0.02
N GLN A 62 1.01 -11.69 -1.16
CA GLN A 62 1.97 -11.31 -2.20
C GLN A 62 1.62 -9.94 -2.80
N GLU A 63 0.38 -9.76 -3.28
CA GLU A 63 -0.05 -8.49 -3.87
C GLU A 63 0.00 -7.32 -2.85
N LEU A 64 -0.33 -7.58 -1.59
CA LEU A 64 -0.17 -6.59 -0.51
C LEU A 64 1.30 -6.23 -0.28
N GLY A 65 2.20 -7.20 -0.41
CA GLY A 65 3.64 -6.98 -0.35
C GLY A 65 4.14 -6.13 -1.51
N ASP A 66 3.64 -6.36 -2.72
CA ASP A 66 3.99 -5.58 -3.91
C ASP A 66 3.48 -4.13 -3.81
N VAL A 67 2.24 -3.93 -3.32
CA VAL A 67 1.73 -2.61 -2.95
C VAL A 67 2.65 -1.92 -1.93
N LEU A 68 3.05 -2.63 -0.86
CA LEU A 68 3.93 -2.08 0.16
C LEU A 68 5.30 -1.71 -0.41
N TRP A 69 5.85 -2.51 -1.33
CA TRP A 69 7.09 -2.18 -2.03
C TRP A 69 6.97 -0.87 -2.81
N TYR A 70 5.92 -0.70 -3.62
CA TYR A 70 5.71 0.55 -4.36
C TYR A 70 5.50 1.75 -3.45
N VAL A 71 4.75 1.60 -2.34
CA VAL A 71 4.61 2.67 -1.34
C VAL A 71 5.96 3.08 -0.77
N ALA A 72 6.81 2.12 -0.41
CA ALA A 72 8.11 2.40 0.17
C ALA A 72 9.06 3.12 -0.81
N VAL A 73 9.13 2.64 -2.05
CA VAL A 73 10.00 3.24 -3.09
C VAL A 73 9.46 4.60 -3.54
N LEU A 74 8.14 4.76 -3.67
CA LEU A 74 7.54 6.05 -3.99
C LEU A 74 7.75 7.08 -2.87
N ALA A 75 7.66 6.66 -1.61
CA ALA A 75 7.96 7.53 -0.47
C ALA A 75 9.40 8.04 -0.54
N ASP A 76 10.38 7.16 -0.78
CA ASP A 76 11.80 7.55 -0.91
C ASP A 76 12.03 8.45 -2.13
N TYR A 77 11.40 8.15 -3.27
CA TYR A 77 11.46 8.99 -4.46
C TYR A 77 11.00 10.44 -4.18
N LEU A 78 10.07 10.62 -3.24
CA LEU A 78 9.54 11.90 -2.80
C LEU A 78 10.26 12.48 -1.58
N ASP A 79 11.40 11.89 -1.19
CA ASP A 79 12.20 12.27 -0.02
C ASP A 79 11.40 12.19 1.31
N LEU A 80 10.56 11.15 1.45
CA LEU A 80 9.73 10.88 2.62
C LEU A 80 10.16 9.59 3.36
N SER A 81 10.20 9.65 4.69
CA SER A 81 10.36 8.49 5.56
C SER A 81 9.06 7.67 5.62
N LEU A 82 9.19 6.35 5.54
CA LEU A 82 8.03 5.45 5.65
C LEU A 82 7.53 5.37 7.10
N ASP A 83 8.43 5.46 8.09
CA ASP A 83 8.07 5.56 9.51
C ASP A 83 7.27 6.84 9.81
N ASP A 84 7.69 7.99 9.25
CA ASP A 84 6.96 9.26 9.43
C ASP A 84 5.56 9.21 8.81
N ILE A 85 5.44 8.63 7.61
CA ILE A 85 4.14 8.42 6.94
C ILE A 85 3.22 7.58 7.83
N ALA A 86 3.70 6.45 8.35
CA ALA A 86 2.91 5.56 9.19
C ALA A 86 2.54 6.20 10.53
N THR A 87 3.50 6.85 11.18
CA THR A 87 3.29 7.56 12.46
C THR A 87 2.26 8.67 12.31
N GLY A 88 2.40 9.50 11.26
CA GLY A 88 1.43 10.55 10.95
C GLY A 88 0.05 10.01 10.61
N ASN A 89 -0.03 8.87 9.91
CA ASN A 89 -1.30 8.20 9.62
C ASN A 89 -1.99 7.72 10.90
N LEU A 90 -1.28 7.02 11.78
CA LEU A 90 -1.81 6.53 13.05
C LEU A 90 -2.30 7.69 13.93
N ALA A 91 -1.50 8.73 14.11
CA ALA A 91 -1.90 9.91 14.90
C ALA A 91 -3.18 10.56 14.35
N LYS A 92 -3.29 10.69 13.03
CA LYS A 92 -4.51 11.19 12.36
C LYS A 92 -5.71 10.28 12.62
N LEU A 93 -5.56 8.96 12.52
CA LEU A 93 -6.65 8.01 12.74
C LEU A 93 -7.08 7.95 14.21
N THR A 94 -6.15 8.01 15.16
CA THR A 94 -6.46 8.10 16.59
C THR A 94 -7.25 9.37 16.90
N SER A 95 -6.82 10.53 16.39
CA SER A 95 -7.56 11.79 16.51
C SER A 95 -8.98 11.71 15.94
N ARG A 96 -9.18 11.03 14.79
CA ARG A 96 -10.52 10.76 14.23
C ARG A 96 -11.39 9.91 15.15
N GLN A 97 -10.80 8.88 15.75
CA GLN A 97 -11.49 7.98 16.67
C GLN A 97 -11.94 8.74 17.93
N GLU A 98 -11.05 9.52 18.54
CA GLU A 98 -11.36 10.32 19.74
C GLU A 98 -12.47 11.35 19.50
N ARG A 99 -12.53 11.92 18.28
CA ARG A 99 -13.60 12.85 17.87
C ARG A 99 -14.90 12.17 17.44
N GLY A 100 -14.94 10.85 17.33
CA GLY A 100 -16.13 10.11 16.88
C GLY A 100 -16.48 10.31 15.40
N VAL A 101 -15.53 10.70 14.55
CA VAL A 101 -15.76 11.05 13.13
C VAL A 101 -15.23 10.02 12.13
N LEU A 102 -14.97 8.79 12.57
CA LEU A 102 -14.49 7.69 11.72
C LEU A 102 -15.42 7.40 10.53
N GLY A 103 -16.74 7.58 10.71
CA GLY A 103 -17.74 7.39 9.66
C GLY A 103 -17.99 8.68 8.87
N GLY A 104 -17.46 8.77 7.65
CA GLY A 104 -18.06 9.61 6.61
C GLY A 104 -17.11 10.19 5.56
N SER A 105 -17.69 10.99 4.67
CA SER A 105 -17.13 11.41 3.40
C SER A 105 -16.07 12.52 3.52
N GLY A 106 -14.81 12.25 3.14
CA GLY A 106 -13.92 13.28 2.59
C GLY A 106 -12.55 13.49 3.27
N ASP A 107 -11.66 14.07 2.46
CA ASP A 107 -10.18 14.08 2.56
C ASP A 107 -9.58 14.77 3.80
N ASN A 108 -10.36 15.57 4.53
CA ASN A 108 -9.92 16.27 5.75
C ASN A 108 -10.63 15.79 7.02
N ARG A 109 -10.74 14.47 7.18
CA ARG A 109 -11.17 13.89 8.47
C ARG A 109 -10.00 13.69 9.41
#